data_AF-A0A8R7TFU3-F1
#
_entry.id   AF-A0A8R7TFU3-F1
#
_cell.length_a   1.000
_cell.length_b   1.000
_cell.length_c   1.000
_cell.angle_alpha   90.00
_cell.angle_beta   90.00
_cell.angle_gamma   90.00
#
_symmetry.space_group_name_H-M   'P 1'
#
loop_
_entity.id
_entity.type
_entity.pdbx_description
1 polymer ?
#
loop_
_entity_poly.entity_id
_entity_poly.type
_entity_poly.pdbx_seq_one_letter_code
_entity_poly.pdbx_strand_id
1 'polypeptide(L)' 'MIMGFLDQPGIGALEHGVSVNLVVERLGIPESEARSMLDKLADLGCVFQTIDDDHFKSCAE' A
#
# COMPACT_ATOMS: atom_id res chain seq x y z
N MET A 1 7.95 7.42 3.26
CA MET A 1 6.87 6.89 4.12
C MET A 1 5.81 6.29 3.19
N ILE A 2 5.40 5.03 3.37
CA ILE A 2 4.47 4.33 2.46
C ILE A 2 3.16 5.11 2.22
N MET A 3 2.68 5.81 3.26
CA MET A 3 1.44 6.57 3.18
C MET A 3 1.48 7.71 2.15
N GLY A 4 2.58 8.45 2.08
CA GLY A 4 2.74 9.51 1.07
C GLY A 4 2.91 8.99 -0.37
N PHE A 5 3.22 7.70 -0.52
CA PHE A 5 3.19 7.03 -1.82
C PHE A 5 1.77 6.60 -2.19
N LEU A 6 1.01 6.06 -1.24
CA LEU A 6 -0.39 5.69 -1.44
C LEU A 6 -1.30 6.89 -1.69
N ASP A 7 -0.99 8.04 -1.09
CA ASP A 7 -1.69 9.32 -1.26
C ASP A 7 -1.41 9.98 -2.63
N GLN A 8 -0.48 9.45 -3.43
CA GLN A 8 -0.22 10.04 -4.74
C GLN A 8 -1.47 9.93 -5.64
N PRO A 9 -1.82 10.99 -6.39
CA PRO A 9 -3.06 11.02 -7.16
C PRO A 9 -3.16 9.93 -8.23
N GLY A 10 -2.04 9.43 -8.75
CA GLY A 10 -2.03 8.29 -9.69
C GLY A 10 -2.15 6.93 -9.02
N ILE A 11 -1.91 6.85 -7.72
CA ILE A 11 -1.91 5.64 -6.91
C ILE A 11 -3.25 5.46 -6.20
N GLY A 12 -3.75 6.49 -5.52
CA GLY A 12 -5.08 6.48 -4.91
C GLY A 12 -6.21 6.30 -5.94
N ALA A 13 -5.98 6.73 -7.18
CA ALA A 13 -6.92 6.54 -8.30
C ALA A 13 -6.91 5.11 -8.88
N LEU A 14 -6.00 4.23 -8.49
CA LEU A 14 -5.99 2.85 -8.97
C LEU A 14 -7.23 2.12 -8.45
N GLU A 15 -8.06 1.60 -9.35
CA GLU A 15 -9.32 0.94 -9.00
C GLU A 15 -9.10 -0.18 -7.98
N HIS A 16 -8.01 -0.94 -8.15
CA HIS A 16 -7.61 -2.05 -7.30
C HIS A 16 -6.52 -1.72 -6.28
N GLY A 17 -6.07 -0.47 -6.17
CA GLY A 17 -4.98 -0.10 -5.27
C GLY A 17 -3.59 -0.52 -5.76
N VAL A 18 -2.66 -0.69 -4.83
CA VAL A 18 -1.24 -0.92 -5.10
C VAL A 18 -0.79 -2.28 -4.64
N SER A 19 -0.05 -2.96 -5.50
CA SER A 19 0.61 -4.22 -5.17
C SER A 19 1.84 -4.00 -4.27
N VAL A 20 2.10 -4.93 -3.34
CA VAL A 20 3.32 -4.93 -2.50
C VAL A 20 4.60 -4.80 -3.36
N ASN A 21 4.62 -5.45 -4.53
CA ASN A 21 5.77 -5.38 -5.43
C ASN A 21 6.07 -3.94 -5.92
N LEU A 22 5.04 -3.15 -6.21
CA LEU A 22 5.22 -1.74 -6.60
C LEU A 22 5.77 -0.90 -5.44
N VAL A 23 5.38 -1.23 -4.20
CA VAL A 23 5.91 -0.61 -2.97
C VAL A 23 7.39 -0.95 -2.80
N VAL A 24 7.76 -2.21 -3.00
CA VAL A 24 9.16 -2.70 -2.98
C VAL A 24 10.01 -1.98 -4.02
N GLU A 25 9.57 -1.93 -5.28
CA GLU A 25 10.31 -1.26 -6.36
C GLU A 25 10.48 0.24 -6.10
N ARG A 26 9.46 0.91 -5.57
CA ARG A 26 9.48 2.36 -5.35
C ARG A 26 10.29 2.79 -4.14
N LEU A 27 10.27 2.00 -3.07
CA LEU A 27 10.97 2.32 -1.82
C LEU A 27 12.34 1.65 -1.74
N GLY A 28 12.63 0.67 -2.59
CA GLY A 28 13.88 -0.10 -2.55
C GLY A 28 14.05 -0.92 -1.27
N ILE A 29 12.94 -1.27 -0.61
CA ILE A 29 12.92 -2.05 0.64
C ILE A 29 12.57 -3.52 0.35
N PRO A 30 13.02 -4.47 1.17
CA PRO A 30 12.65 -5.87 0.99
C PRO A 30 11.13 -6.08 1.16
N GLU A 31 10.60 -7.07 0.44
CA GLU A 31 9.16 -7.40 0.44
C GLU A 31 8.62 -7.67 1.84
N SER A 32 9.36 -8.39 2.69
CA SER A 32 8.95 -8.64 4.08
C SER A 32 8.79 -7.34 4.88
N GLU A 33 9.61 -6.33 4.62
CA GLU A 33 9.50 -5.03 5.29
C GLU A 33 8.32 -4.22 4.74
N ALA A 34 8.15 -4.19 3.41
CA ALA A 34 6.99 -3.56 2.78
C ALA A 34 5.67 -4.15 3.31
N ARG A 35 5.59 -5.49 3.36
CA ARG A 35 4.42 -6.22 3.84
C ARG A 35 4.17 -5.96 5.33
N SER A 36 5.21 -5.96 6.18
CA SER A 36 5.07 -5.63 7.61
C SER A 36 4.60 -4.19 7.83
N MET A 37 5.04 -3.25 7.00
CA MET A 37 4.56 -1.86 7.08
C MET A 37 3.11 -1.72 6.60
N LEU A 38 2.73 -2.40 5.52
CA LEU A 38 1.35 -2.40 5.01
C LEU A 38 0.39 -3.06 6.01
N ASP A 39 0.81 -4.16 6.65
CA ASP A 39 0.06 -4.83 7.70
C ASP A 39 -0.19 -3.92 8.91
N LYS A 40 0.85 -3.20 9.38
CA LYS A 40 0.69 -2.17 10.42
C LYS A 40 -0.27 -1.06 10.01
N LEU A 41 -0.22 -0.63 8.75
CA LEU A 41 -1.14 0.39 8.25
C LEU A 41 -2.57 -0.15 8.15
N ALA A 42 -2.74 -1.45 7.86
CA ALA A 42 -4.04 -2.09 7.83
C ALA A 42 -4.63 -2.20 9.24
N ASP A 43 -3.82 -2.59 10.22
CA ASP A 43 -4.20 -2.63 11.64
C ASP A 43 -4.60 -1.24 12.17
N LEU A 44 -3.91 -0.20 11.71
CA LEU A 44 -4.26 1.20 12.01
C LEU A 44 -5.49 1.72 11.24
N GLY A 45 -6.09 0.93 10.35
CA GLY A 45 -7.22 1.34 9.49
C GLY A 45 -6.85 2.38 8.43
N CYS A 46 -5.55 2.54 8.15
CA CYS A 46 -5.04 3.49 7.17
C CYS A 46 -5.08 2.93 5.74
N VAL A 47 -4.98 1.61 5.60
CA VAL A 47 -5.10 0.90 4.32
C VAL A 47 -5.98 -0.33 4.47
N PHE A 48 -6.49 -0.85 3.36
CA PHE A 48 -7.24 -2.10 3.33
C PHE A 48 -6.89 -2.91 2.10
N GLN A 49 -6.99 -4.24 2.20
CA GLN A 49 -6.82 -5.13 1.06
C GLN A 49 -8.03 -5.05 0.14
N THR A 50 -7.79 -5.11 -1.17
CA THR A 50 -8.85 -4.93 -2.19
C THR A 50 -9.22 -6.25 -2.85
N ILE A 51 -8.53 -6.61 -3.93
CA ILE A 51 -8.82 -7.78 -4.77
C ILE A 51 -8.08 -9.03 -4.32
N ASP A 52 -6.90 -8.87 -3.73
CA ASP A 52 -6.00 -9.94 -3.32
C ASP A 52 -5.22 -9.51 -2.08
N ASP A 53 -4.57 -10.48 -1.42
CA ASP A 53 -3.75 -10.26 -0.24
C ASP A 53 -2.56 -9.31 -0.44
N ASP A 54 -2.15 -9.12 -1.70
CA ASP A 54 -1.02 -8.29 -2.10
C ASP A 54 -1.43 -6.90 -2.60
N HIS A 55 -2.72 -6.59 -2.72
CA HIS A 55 -3.21 -5.29 -3.20
C HIS A 55 -3.82 -4.46 -2.07
N PHE A 56 -3.27 -3.25 -1.85
CA PHE A 56 -3.68 -2.36 -0.76
C PHE A 56 -4.17 -1.01 -1.30
N LYS A 57 -5.26 -0.50 -0.73
CA LYS A 57 -5.76 0.87 -0.94
C LYS A 57 -5.64 1.69 0.32
N SER A 58 -5.34 2.99 0.19
CA SER A 58 -5.50 3.92 1.30
C SER A 58 -6.99 4.12 1.62
N CYS A 59 -7.30 4.17 2.90
CA CYS A 59 -8.63 4.52 3.41
C CYS A 59 -8.82 6.05 3.56
N ALA A 60 -7.80 6.83 3.19
CA ALA A 60 -7.91 8.28 3.13
C ALA A 60 -8.84 8.67 1.97
N GLU A 61 -10.06 9.07 2.32
CA GLU A 61 -11.03 9.76 1.46
C GLU A 61 -10.70 11.25 1.31
#